data_AF-A0A962JMC4-F1
#
_entry.id   AF-A0A962JMC4-F1
#
_cell.length_a   1.000
_cell.length_b   1.000
_cell.length_c   1.000
_cell.angle_alpha   90.00
_cell.angle_beta   90.00
_cell.angle_gamma   90.00
#
_symmetry.space_group_name_H-M   'P 1'
#
loop_
_entity.id
_entity.type
_entity.pdbx_description
1 polymer ?
#
loop_
_entity_poly.entity_id
_entity_poly.type
_entity_poly.pdbx_seq_one_letter_code
_entity_poly.pdbx_strand_id
1 'polypeptide(L)'
;AAGLFLAASQFPKNRETRTPSIAELKQVADRLDPKYHYLLSAPATDDYGNPSLLRFSRKTKEQFVATEEDGKPTGWQAFYRDGSWKITKGKMSKEK
;
A
#
# COMPACT_ATOMS: atom_id res chain seq x y z
N ALA A 1 13.25 -4.74 -2.82
CA ALA A 1 12.00 -4.38 -2.12
C ALA A 1 11.73 -5.40 -1.00
N ALA A 2 11.01 -5.02 0.05
CA ALA A 2 10.55 -5.94 1.09
C ALA A 2 9.01 -5.88 1.12
N GLY A 3 8.34 -7.03 1.26
CA GLY A 3 6.88 -7.13 1.14
C GLY A 3 6.40 -7.47 -0.28
N LEU A 4 5.13 -7.19 -0.57
CA LEU A 4 4.50 -7.42 -1.88
C LEU A 4 4.81 -6.25 -2.82
N PHE A 5 5.28 -6.53 -4.03
CA PHE A 5 5.61 -5.52 -5.03
C PHE A 5 5.38 -6.03 -6.45
N LEU A 6 5.20 -5.11 -7.39
CA LEU A 6 5.17 -5.41 -8.83
C LEU A 6 6.58 -5.26 -9.40
N ALA A 7 7.01 -6.24 -10.17
CA ALA A 7 8.29 -6.24 -10.87
C ALA A 7 8.06 -6.23 -12.39
N ALA A 8 9.01 -5.66 -13.12
CA ALA A 8 9.02 -5.73 -14.58
C ALA A 8 9.06 -7.19 -15.08
N SER A 9 8.35 -7.48 -16.17
CA SER A 9 8.25 -8.83 -16.74
C SER A 9 9.58 -9.41 -17.21
N GLN A 10 10.53 -8.56 -17.60
CA GLN A 10 11.86 -8.93 -18.08
C GLN A 10 12.93 -8.91 -16.98
N PHE A 11 12.54 -9.07 -15.71
CA PHE A 11 13.50 -9.27 -14.63
C PHE A 11 14.35 -10.53 -14.90
N PRO A 12 15.69 -10.51 -14.69
CA PRO A 12 16.50 -9.49 -14.01
C PRO A 12 17.07 -8.39 -14.91
N LYS A 13 16.77 -8.37 -16.21
CA LYS A 13 17.28 -7.37 -17.17
C LYS A 13 16.76 -5.97 -16.86
N ASN A 14 15.45 -5.86 -16.59
CA ASN A 14 14.83 -4.64 -16.06
C ASN A 14 14.59 -4.82 -14.55
N ARG A 15 15.26 -4.00 -13.74
CA ARG A 15 15.17 -4.04 -12.28
C ARG A 15 14.19 -3.02 -11.71
N GLU A 16 13.23 -2.60 -12.51
CA GLU A 16 12.15 -1.71 -12.09
C GLU A 16 11.18 -2.49 -11.21
N THR A 17 11.04 -2.04 -9.96
CA THR A 17 10.07 -2.56 -9.01
C THR A 17 9.25 -1.41 -8.46
N ARG A 18 7.93 -1.57 -8.42
CA ARG A 18 7.03 -0.59 -7.83
C ARG A 18 6.07 -1.20 -6.84
N THR A 19 5.59 -0.36 -5.96
CA THR A 19 4.55 -0.73 -5.02
C THR A 19 3.19 -0.76 -5.72
N PRO A 20 2.39 -1.83 -5.59
CA PRO A 20 1.04 -1.86 -6.14
C PRO A 20 0.13 -0.90 -5.38
N SER A 21 -0.82 -0.29 -6.10
CA SER A 21 -1.95 0.38 -5.48
C SER A 21 -3.04 -0.63 -5.08
N ILE A 22 -3.85 -0.28 -4.08
CA ILE A 22 -5.00 -1.10 -3.67
C ILE A 22 -6.03 -1.22 -4.81
N ALA A 23 -6.21 -0.17 -5.61
CA ALA A 23 -7.08 -0.19 -6.77
C ALA A 23 -6.64 -1.24 -7.80
N GLU A 24 -5.33 -1.34 -8.07
CA GLU A 24 -4.78 -2.35 -8.97
C GLU A 24 -4.91 -3.77 -8.39
N LEU A 25 -4.66 -3.95 -7.08
CA LEU A 25 -4.86 -5.24 -6.43
C LEU A 25 -6.31 -5.73 -6.55
N LYS A 26 -7.28 -4.82 -6.48
CA LYS A 26 -8.71 -5.14 -6.70
C LYS A 26 -8.99 -5.60 -8.13
N GLN A 27 -8.31 -5.04 -9.13
CA GLN A 27 -8.48 -5.47 -10.53
C GLN A 27 -7.90 -6.87 -10.79
N VAL A 28 -6.86 -7.26 -10.06
CA VAL A 28 -6.24 -8.60 -10.17
C VAL A 28 -6.67 -9.55 -9.06
N ALA A 29 -7.74 -9.23 -8.34
CA ALA A 29 -8.22 -9.98 -7.17
C ALA A 29 -8.45 -11.46 -7.47
N ASP A 30 -8.98 -11.79 -8.64
CA ASP A 30 -9.25 -13.18 -9.07
C ASP A 30 -7.99 -14.03 -9.21
N ARG A 31 -6.84 -13.40 -9.44
CA ARG A 31 -5.53 -14.06 -9.58
C ARG A 31 -4.70 -14.01 -8.30
N LEU A 32 -5.20 -13.32 -7.27
CA LEU A 32 -4.51 -13.12 -6.01
C LEU A 32 -4.76 -14.31 -5.07
N ASP A 33 -3.70 -14.81 -4.45
CA ASP A 33 -3.81 -15.89 -3.47
C ASP A 33 -4.74 -15.49 -2.30
N PRO A 34 -5.62 -16.40 -1.81
CA PRO A 34 -6.56 -16.12 -0.73
C PRO A 34 -5.92 -15.51 0.52
N LYS A 35 -4.65 -15.82 0.79
CA LYS A 35 -3.88 -15.24 1.90
C LYS A 35 -3.81 -13.71 1.85
N TYR A 36 -3.89 -13.10 0.67
CA TYR A 36 -3.79 -11.64 0.48
C TYR A 36 -5.14 -10.97 0.26
N HIS A 37 -6.27 -11.69 0.32
CA HIS A 37 -7.59 -11.12 0.12
C HIS A 37 -7.95 -10.03 1.15
N TYR A 38 -7.34 -10.06 2.34
CA TYR A 38 -7.48 -8.98 3.32
C TYR A 38 -6.96 -7.62 2.82
N LEU A 39 -6.10 -7.60 1.81
CA LEU A 39 -5.65 -6.36 1.16
C LEU A 39 -6.73 -5.74 0.28
N LEU A 40 -7.66 -6.56 -0.23
CA LEU A 40 -8.76 -6.10 -1.06
C LEU A 40 -9.81 -5.35 -0.23
N SER A 41 -9.92 -5.64 1.07
CA SER A 41 -10.79 -4.88 1.98
C SER A 41 -10.21 -3.52 2.37
N ALA A 42 -8.98 -3.22 1.96
CA ALA A 42 -8.37 -1.93 2.22
C ALA A 42 -9.10 -0.79 1.46
N PRO A 43 -9.12 0.42 2.03
CA PRO A 43 -9.52 1.62 1.30
C PRO A 43 -8.61 1.83 0.09
N ALA A 44 -9.21 2.11 -1.07
CA ALA A 44 -8.46 2.34 -2.32
C ALA A 44 -8.01 3.80 -2.47
N THR A 45 -8.68 4.72 -1.78
CA THR A 45 -8.40 6.15 -1.79
C THR A 45 -8.53 6.74 -0.38
N ASP A 46 -7.83 7.83 -0.10
CA ASP A 46 -8.08 8.63 1.10
C ASP A 46 -9.31 9.54 0.94
N ASP A 47 -9.60 10.34 1.97
CA ASP A 47 -10.68 11.34 1.99
C ASP A 47 -10.50 12.44 0.92
N TYR A 48 -9.30 12.60 0.36
CA TYR A 48 -8.95 13.60 -0.66
C TYR A 48 -8.87 13.01 -2.08
N GLY A 49 -9.14 11.71 -2.23
CA GLY A 49 -9.09 11.02 -3.52
C GLY A 49 -7.70 10.51 -3.93
N ASN A 50 -6.70 10.59 -3.06
CA ASN A 50 -5.35 10.10 -3.36
C ASN A 50 -5.32 8.57 -3.37
N PRO A 51 -4.63 7.93 -4.34
CA PRO A 51 -4.54 6.48 -4.42
C PRO A 51 -3.75 5.89 -3.25
N SER A 52 -4.32 4.84 -2.66
CA SER A 52 -3.72 4.08 -1.58
C SER A 52 -2.70 3.07 -2.11
N LEU A 53 -1.47 3.13 -1.60
CA LEU A 53 -0.34 2.27 -1.95
C LEU A 53 -0.02 1.27 -0.85
N LEU A 54 0.28 0.03 -1.22
CA LEU A 54 0.60 -1.04 -0.27
C LEU A 54 2.07 -1.02 0.17
N ARG A 55 2.37 -0.47 1.34
CA ARG A 55 3.73 -0.44 1.90
C ARG A 55 3.99 -1.60 2.87
N PHE A 56 5.26 -1.82 3.18
CA PHE A 56 5.70 -2.83 4.15
C PHE A 56 6.58 -2.18 5.23
N SER A 57 6.17 -2.33 6.48
CA SER A 57 6.89 -1.86 7.65
C SER A 57 7.94 -2.89 8.02
N ARG A 58 9.23 -2.55 7.90
CA ARG A 58 10.31 -3.46 8.35
C ARG A 58 10.38 -3.60 9.87
N LYS A 59 9.96 -2.57 10.61
CA LYS A 59 9.98 -2.54 12.07
C LYS A 59 8.98 -3.52 12.66
N THR A 60 7.77 -3.51 12.12
CA THR A 60 6.69 -4.40 12.60
C THR A 60 6.55 -5.66 11.75
N LYS A 61 7.24 -5.73 10.61
CA LYS A 61 7.16 -6.81 9.61
C LYS A 61 5.75 -7.02 9.06
N GLU A 62 4.97 -5.95 8.98
CA GLU A 62 3.57 -5.96 8.55
C GLU A 62 3.36 -5.10 7.31
N GLN A 63 2.28 -5.40 6.58
CA GLN A 63 1.83 -4.59 5.46
C GLN A 63 0.91 -3.48 5.97
N PHE A 64 1.06 -2.29 5.41
CA PHE A 64 0.22 -1.14 5.72
C PHE A 64 -0.06 -0.38 4.44
N VAL A 65 -1.15 0.36 4.41
CA VAL A 65 -1.52 1.17 3.26
C VAL A 65 -1.20 2.61 3.59
N ALA A 66 -0.67 3.35 2.62
CA ALA A 66 -0.39 4.76 2.76
C ALA A 66 -0.65 5.46 1.43
N THR A 67 -0.97 6.74 1.52
CA THR A 67 -1.24 7.56 0.34
C THR A 67 -0.12 8.56 0.14
N GLU A 68 0.19 8.83 -1.12
CA GLU A 68 1.21 9.77 -1.53
C GLU A 68 0.62 10.72 -2.56
N GLU A 69 1.00 11.98 -2.45
CA GLU A 69 0.66 13.05 -3.39
C GLU A 69 1.98 13.63 -3.89
N ASP A 70 2.19 13.63 -5.21
CA ASP A 70 3.43 14.14 -5.84
C ASP A 70 4.73 13.59 -5.21
N GLY A 71 4.74 12.28 -4.94
CA GLY A 71 5.87 11.59 -4.32
C GLY A 71 6.10 11.90 -2.83
N LYS A 72 5.23 12.69 -2.20
CA LYS A 72 5.28 12.99 -0.77
C LYS A 72 4.19 12.22 -0.02
N PRO A 73 4.49 11.63 1.14
CA PRO A 73 3.48 10.98 1.97
C PRO A 73 2.50 12.02 2.52
N THR A 74 1.19 11.79 2.33
CA THR A 74 0.15 12.71 2.83
C THR A 74 -0.05 12.61 4.35
N GLY A 75 0.63 11.66 5.00
CA GLY A 75 0.45 11.33 6.42
C GLY A 75 -0.71 10.39 6.69
N TRP A 76 -1.57 10.12 5.70
CA TRP A 76 -2.63 9.14 5.81
C TRP A 76 -2.04 7.73 5.66
N GLN A 77 -2.34 6.87 6.63
CA GLN A 77 -1.90 5.49 6.67
C GLN A 77 -3.04 4.61 7.19
N ALA A 78 -3.06 3.34 6.85
CA ALA A 78 -3.99 2.37 7.41
C ALA A 78 -3.27 1.05 7.71
N PHE A 79 -3.55 0.48 8.87
CA PHE A 79 -2.99 -0.79 9.33
C PHE A 79 -4.11 -1.81 9.50
N TYR A 80 -3.87 -3.04 9.06
CA TYR A 80 -4.82 -4.13 9.26
C TYR A 80 -4.66 -4.73 10.66
N ARG A 81 -5.67 -4.58 11.52
CA ARG A 81 -5.69 -5.11 12.90
C ARG A 81 -7.06 -5.67 13.22
N ASP A 82 -7.08 -6.83 13.88
CA ASP A 82 -8.33 -7.46 14.36
C ASP A 82 -9.40 -7.61 13.26
N GLY A 83 -8.97 -8.06 12.06
CA GLY A 83 -9.86 -8.24 10.92
C GLY A 83 -10.32 -6.95 10.22
N SER A 84 -9.79 -5.79 10.62
CA SER A 84 -10.27 -4.47 10.20
C SER A 84 -9.12 -3.53 9.79
N TRP A 85 -9.35 -2.67 8.81
CA TRP A 85 -8.41 -1.59 8.49
C TRP A 85 -8.60 -0.42 9.45
N LYS A 86 -7.59 -0.14 10.27
CA LYS A 86 -7.53 1.02 11.17
C LYS A 86 -6.76 2.13 10.49
N ILE A 87 -7.48 3.19 10.13
CA ILE A 87 -6.91 4.39 9.51
C ILE A 87 -6.27 5.24 10.61
N THR A 88 -5.01 5.57 10.39
CA THR A 88 -4.22 6.51 11.19
C THR A 88 -3.89 7.71 10.31
N LYS A 89 -4.51 8.85 10.61
CA LYS A 89 -4.13 10.14 10.02
C LYS A 89 -2.95 10.68 10.83
N GLY A 90 -1.74 10.51 10.33
CA GLY A 90 -0.56 11.15 10.90
C GLY A 90 -0.70 12.66 10.81
N LYS A 91 -0.39 13.38 11.89
CA LYS A 91 -0.12 14.81 11.78
C LYS A 91 1.11 14.93 10.89
N MET A 92 0.98 15.58 9.72
CA MET A 92 2.16 16.08 9.01
C MET A 92 3.00 16.81 10.05
N SER A 93 4.21 16.30 10.32
CA SER A 93 5.20 17.04 11.08
C SER A 93 5.45 18.32 10.28
N LYS A 94 4.86 19.43 10.70
CA LYS A 94 5.36 20.76 10.33
C LYS A 94 6.84 20.75 10.67
N GLU A 95 7.66 20.80 9.63
CA GLU A 95 9.09 21.03 9.74
C GLU A 95 9.32 22.30 10.58
N LYS A 96 10.28 22.24 11.50
CA LYS A 96 10.67 23.35 12.37
C LYS A 96 11.92 24.01 11.80
#